data_AF-A0A8S0FZE6-F1
#
_entry.id   AF-A0A8S0FZE6-F1
#
_cell.length_a   1.000
_cell.length_b   1.000
_cell.length_c   1.000
_cell.angle_alpha   90.00
_cell.angle_beta   90.00
_cell.angle_gamma   90.00
#
_symmetry.space_group_name_H-M   'P 1'
#
loop_
_entity.id
_entity.type
_entity.pdbx_description
1 polymer ?
#
loop_
_entity_poly.entity_id
_entity_poly.type
_entity_poly.pdbx_seq_one_letter_code
_entity_poly.pdbx_strand_id
1 'polypeptide(L)'
;MSELNEKLATAWEGFTKGDWQNEVNVRDFIQKNYTPYEGDESFLAGATEATTTLWDKVMEGVKLENRTHAPVDFDTAVASTITSHDAGYINKQLEKIVGLQTEAPLKRALIPFGPSVFQITRFTDRYQNDRRFLQSVQPRTGPDDQKNLH
;
A
#
# COMPACT_ATOMS: atom_id res chain seq x y z
N MET A 1 16.10 -30.36 9.37
CA MET A 1 15.02 -30.68 10.32
C MET A 1 15.30 -30.17 11.73
N SER A 2 16.55 -29.93 12.16
CA SER A 2 16.85 -29.35 13.49
C SER A 2 16.55 -27.84 13.58
N GLU A 3 16.97 -27.04 12.59
CA GLU A 3 16.80 -25.58 12.65
C GLU A 3 15.33 -25.11 12.70
N LEU A 4 14.42 -25.84 12.06
CA LEU A 4 13.00 -25.48 12.09
C LEU A 4 12.44 -25.70 13.50
N ASN A 5 12.79 -26.82 14.15
CA ASN A 5 12.36 -27.10 15.52
C ASN A 5 12.97 -26.12 16.53
N GLU A 6 14.20 -25.66 16.31
CA GLU A 6 14.82 -24.61 17.14
C GLU A 6 14.09 -23.27 16.99
N LYS A 7 13.77 -22.85 15.76
CA LYS A 7 12.97 -21.62 15.52
C LYS A 7 11.59 -21.69 16.16
N LEU A 8 10.94 -22.84 16.10
CA LEU A 8 9.64 -23.05 16.76
C LEU A 8 9.79 -23.02 18.28
N ALA A 9 10.83 -23.64 18.85
CA ALA A 9 11.08 -23.62 20.28
C ALA A 9 11.34 -22.20 20.82
N THR A 10 12.12 -21.38 20.10
CA THR A 10 12.35 -19.98 20.47
C THR A 10 11.11 -19.12 20.28
N ALA A 11 10.37 -19.28 19.18
CA ALA A 11 9.17 -18.49 18.92
C ALA A 11 7.99 -18.86 19.84
N TRP A 12 7.96 -20.09 20.37
CA TRP A 12 6.88 -20.59 21.22
C TRP A 12 7.20 -20.57 22.72
N GLU A 13 8.31 -19.95 23.09
CA GLU A 13 8.71 -19.82 24.49
C GLU A 13 7.66 -19.03 25.29
N GLY A 14 7.18 -19.62 26.38
CA GLY A 14 6.15 -19.03 27.25
C GLY A 14 4.70 -19.29 26.83
N PHE A 15 4.43 -19.90 25.68
CA PHE A 15 3.06 -20.28 25.29
C PHE A 15 2.62 -21.62 25.89
N THR A 16 1.34 -21.70 26.25
CA THR A 16 0.67 -22.92 26.70
C THR A 16 0.62 -23.95 25.57
N LYS A 17 1.16 -25.14 25.82
CA LYS A 17 1.20 -26.25 24.85
C LYS A 17 -0.21 -26.70 24.47
N GLY A 18 -0.37 -27.12 23.22
CA GLY A 18 -1.65 -27.58 22.69
C GLY A 18 -1.53 -28.26 21.34
N ASP A 19 -2.68 -28.60 20.76
CA ASP A 19 -2.76 -29.29 19.47
C ASP A 19 -2.22 -28.40 18.35
N TRP A 20 -2.26 -27.08 18.54
CA TRP A 20 -1.66 -26.06 17.67
C TRP A 20 -0.15 -26.22 17.40
N GLN A 21 0.58 -26.99 18.22
CA GLN A 21 2.00 -27.28 17.99
C GLN A 21 2.21 -28.42 16.99
N ASN A 22 1.22 -29.31 16.85
CA ASN A 22 1.30 -30.51 16.02
C ASN A 22 0.52 -30.36 14.71
N GLU A 23 -0.49 -29.49 14.68
CA GLU A 23 -1.31 -29.17 13.50
C GLU A 23 -1.56 -27.67 13.37
N VAL A 24 -1.94 -27.21 12.18
CA VAL A 24 -2.27 -25.80 11.93
C VAL A 24 -3.62 -25.48 12.57
N ASN A 25 -3.59 -25.09 13.85
CA ASN A 25 -4.79 -24.81 14.64
C ASN A 25 -4.67 -23.48 15.41
N VAL A 26 -4.94 -22.38 14.71
CA VAL A 26 -4.89 -21.02 15.28
C VAL A 26 -5.93 -20.83 16.40
N ARG A 27 -7.04 -21.57 16.35
CA ARG A 27 -8.10 -21.48 17.37
C ARG A 27 -7.64 -21.97 18.73
N ASP A 28 -7.02 -23.16 18.77
CA ASP A 28 -6.49 -23.73 20.01
C ASP A 28 -5.37 -22.85 20.59
N PHE A 29 -4.52 -22.28 19.71
CA PHE A 29 -3.49 -21.32 20.12
C PHE A 29 -4.09 -20.09 20.82
N ILE A 30 -5.09 -19.44 20.21
CA ILE A 30 -5.72 -18.25 20.80
C ILE A 30 -6.37 -18.63 22.12
N GLN A 31 -7.20 -19.69 22.17
CA GLN A 31 -7.93 -20.07 23.37
C GLN A 31 -7.03 -20.39 24.57
N LYS A 32 -5.84 -20.96 24.34
CA LYS A 32 -4.90 -21.33 25.41
C LYS A 32 -3.96 -20.22 25.84
N ASN A 33 -3.80 -19.15 25.04
CA ASN A 33 -2.79 -18.11 25.26
C ASN A 33 -3.33 -16.69 25.37
N TYR A 34 -4.59 -16.45 25.02
CA TYR A 34 -5.20 -15.13 25.22
C TYR A 34 -5.48 -14.90 26.72
N THR A 35 -5.25 -13.67 27.17
CA THR A 35 -5.67 -13.21 28.50
C THR A 35 -6.92 -12.36 28.32
N PRO A 36 -8.10 -12.81 28.80
CA PRO A 36 -9.29 -11.96 28.83
C PRO A 36 -8.98 -10.65 29.54
N TYR A 37 -9.30 -9.52 28.90
CA TYR A 37 -9.12 -8.20 29.49
C TYR A 37 -10.49 -7.62 29.84
N GLU A 38 -10.77 -7.52 31.14
CA GLU A 38 -12.00 -6.94 31.70
C GLU A 38 -11.78 -5.54 32.32
N GLY A 39 -10.58 -4.97 32.12
CA GLY A 39 -10.22 -3.65 32.65
C GLY A 39 -10.75 -2.48 31.79
N ASP A 40 -10.30 -1.27 32.10
CA ASP A 40 -10.69 -0.03 31.42
C ASP A 40 -9.63 0.44 30.41
N GLU A 41 -9.85 1.59 29.78
CA GLU A 41 -8.95 2.18 28.77
C GLU A 41 -7.76 2.95 29.36
N SER A 42 -7.55 2.94 30.67
CA SER A 42 -6.53 3.74 31.35
C SER A 42 -5.09 3.35 31.00
N PHE A 43 -4.86 2.12 30.56
CA PHE A 43 -3.55 1.63 30.12
C PHE A 43 -3.19 2.05 28.69
N LEU A 44 -4.11 2.67 27.94
CA LEU A 44 -3.87 3.04 26.55
C LEU A 44 -2.77 4.10 26.46
N ALA A 45 -1.72 3.78 25.71
CA ALA A 45 -0.67 4.73 25.38
C ALA A 45 -1.10 5.63 24.20
N GLY A 46 -0.72 6.91 24.27
CA GLY A 46 -0.92 7.84 23.16
C GLY A 46 -0.06 7.51 21.94
N ALA A 47 -0.35 8.18 20.83
CA ALA A 47 0.46 8.07 19.62
C ALA A 47 1.89 8.60 19.86
N THR A 48 2.87 7.95 19.24
CA THR A 48 4.25 8.44 19.25
C THR A 48 4.44 9.57 18.22
N GLU A 49 5.50 10.37 18.35
CA GLU A 49 5.86 11.38 17.35
C GLU A 49 6.10 10.77 15.96
N ALA A 50 6.69 9.57 15.91
CA ALA A 50 6.89 8.82 14.67
C ALA A 50 5.54 8.46 14.03
N THR A 51 4.59 7.97 14.82
CA THR A 51 3.22 7.66 14.34
C THR A 51 2.53 8.91 13.81
N THR A 52 2.63 10.03 14.52
CA THR A 52 2.00 11.30 14.11
C THR A 52 2.60 11.83 12.81
N THR A 53 3.93 11.82 12.70
CA THR A 53 4.64 12.26 11.49
C THR A 53 4.29 11.41 10.26
N LEU A 54 4.23 10.09 10.43
CA LEU A 54 3.82 9.17 9.37
C LEU A 54 2.38 9.43 8.95
N TRP A 55 1.49 9.61 9.93
CA TRP A 55 0.08 9.87 9.70
C TRP A 55 -0.14 11.19 8.95
N ASP A 56 0.52 12.27 9.36
CA ASP A 56 0.41 13.58 8.70
C ASP A 56 0.85 13.50 7.23
N LYS A 57 1.92 12.76 6.93
CA LYS A 57 2.39 12.54 5.55
C LYS A 57 1.38 11.78 4.70
N VAL A 58 0.70 10.77 5.27
CA VAL A 58 -0.37 10.04 4.57
C VAL A 58 -1.60 10.93 4.38
N MET A 59 -1.94 11.73 5.38
CA MET A 59 -3.09 12.64 5.34
C MET A 59 -2.99 13.68 4.21
N GLU A 60 -1.80 14.15 3.86
CA GLU A 60 -1.61 15.03 2.69
C GLU A 60 -2.06 14.36 1.38
N GLY A 61 -1.76 13.07 1.22
CA GLY A 61 -2.24 12.30 0.07
C GLY A 61 -3.76 12.07 0.11
N VAL A 62 -4.33 11.78 1.28
CA VAL A 62 -5.79 11.63 1.45
C VAL A 62 -6.52 12.93 1.12
N LYS A 63 -6.00 14.09 1.57
CA LYS A 63 -6.55 15.41 1.20
C LYS A 63 -6.51 15.63 -0.30
N LEU A 64 -5.43 15.21 -0.96
CA LEU A 64 -5.33 15.29 -2.41
C LEU A 64 -6.40 14.44 -3.10
N GLU A 65 -6.58 13.18 -2.71
CA GLU A 65 -7.62 12.30 -3.27
C GLU A 65 -9.02 12.86 -3.05
N ASN A 66 -9.31 13.36 -1.86
CA ASN A 66 -10.60 13.97 -1.55
C ASN A 66 -10.86 15.23 -2.38
N ARG A 67 -9.83 16.02 -2.69
CA ARG A 67 -9.96 17.20 -3.53
C ARG A 67 -10.14 16.84 -5.00
N THR A 68 -9.34 15.92 -5.53
CA THR A 68 -9.34 15.56 -6.95
C THR A 68 -10.42 14.54 -7.31
N HIS A 69 -11.01 13.88 -6.32
CA HIS A 69 -11.86 12.69 -6.49
C HIS A 69 -11.20 11.64 -7.40
N ALA A 70 -9.88 11.61 -7.40
CA ALA A 70 -9.05 10.78 -8.25
C ALA A 70 -7.90 10.21 -7.42
N PRO A 71 -7.40 9.01 -7.80
CA PRO A 71 -6.20 8.45 -7.19
C PRO A 71 -5.02 9.41 -7.19
N VAL A 72 -4.21 9.40 -6.12
CA VAL A 72 -2.93 10.12 -6.10
C VAL A 72 -2.05 9.65 -7.26
N ASP A 73 -1.92 8.34 -7.40
CA ASP A 73 -1.22 7.70 -8.50
C ASP A 73 -1.75 6.27 -8.71
N PHE A 74 -1.53 5.70 -9.89
CA PHE A 74 -1.91 4.33 -10.21
C PHE A 74 -0.95 3.70 -11.22
N ASP A 75 -0.76 2.38 -11.10
CA ASP A 75 0.06 1.64 -12.06
C ASP A 75 -0.62 1.56 -13.42
N THR A 76 0.10 1.99 -14.47
CA THR A 76 -0.37 1.95 -15.86
C THR A 76 0.21 0.79 -16.67
N ALA A 77 1.23 0.10 -16.15
CA ALA A 77 2.01 -0.87 -16.91
C ALA A 77 2.34 -2.17 -16.15
N VAL A 78 2.26 -2.18 -14.83
CA VAL A 78 2.66 -3.33 -14.00
C VAL A 78 1.42 -4.08 -13.52
N ALA A 79 1.29 -5.33 -13.94
CA ALA A 79 0.29 -6.24 -13.39
C ALA A 79 0.69 -6.68 -11.97
N SER A 80 -0.15 -6.37 -11.00
CA SER A 80 0.11 -6.64 -9.58
C SER A 80 0.05 -8.15 -9.29
N THR A 81 1.18 -8.70 -8.87
CA THR A 81 1.38 -10.04 -8.29
C THR A 81 2.14 -9.93 -6.95
N ILE A 82 2.22 -11.02 -6.16
CA ILE A 82 2.80 -11.01 -4.79
C ILE A 82 4.21 -10.39 -4.74
N THR A 83 5.02 -10.55 -5.78
CA THR A 83 6.41 -10.05 -5.85
C THR A 83 6.63 -9.02 -6.95
N SER A 84 5.56 -8.44 -7.49
CA SER A 84 5.65 -7.51 -8.65
C SER A 84 6.19 -6.12 -8.32
N HIS A 85 6.09 -5.72 -7.05
CA HIS A 85 6.44 -4.38 -6.60
C HIS A 85 7.63 -4.44 -5.65
N ASP A 86 8.50 -3.43 -5.77
CA ASP A 86 9.58 -3.22 -4.82
C ASP A 86 9.04 -2.74 -3.46
N ALA A 87 9.88 -2.79 -2.43
CA ALA A 87 9.51 -2.37 -1.10
C ALA A 87 9.19 -0.86 -1.05
N GLY A 88 7.93 -0.53 -0.81
CA GLY A 88 7.48 0.84 -0.56
C GLY A 88 7.57 1.26 0.90
N TYR A 89 7.85 2.54 1.12
CA TYR A 89 7.97 3.15 2.44
C TYR A 89 7.36 4.55 2.47
N ILE A 90 6.67 4.92 3.56
CA ILE A 90 6.32 6.32 3.81
C ILE A 90 7.54 7.05 4.36
N ASN A 91 8.23 6.44 5.33
CA ASN A 91 9.50 6.88 5.87
C ASN A 91 10.21 5.70 6.56
N LYS A 92 11.16 5.10 5.84
CA LYS A 92 11.88 3.89 6.23
C LYS A 92 12.53 3.97 7.62
N GLN A 93 12.89 5.16 8.09
CA GLN A 93 13.52 5.35 9.39
C GLN A 93 12.52 5.42 10.56
N LEU A 94 11.28 5.81 10.29
CA LEU A 94 10.24 6.01 11.32
C LEU A 94 9.29 4.81 11.45
N GLU A 95 9.20 3.97 10.42
CA GLU A 95 8.28 2.83 10.36
C GLU A 95 8.78 1.65 11.21
N LYS A 96 7.96 1.23 12.19
CA LYS A 96 8.20 0.00 12.98
C LYS A 96 7.63 -1.24 12.32
N ILE A 97 6.49 -1.08 11.64
CA ILE A 97 5.86 -2.10 10.81
C ILE A 97 5.92 -1.60 9.37
N VAL A 98 6.49 -2.41 8.49
CA VAL A 98 6.74 -2.06 7.08
C VAL A 98 5.88 -2.91 6.16
N GLY A 99 5.55 -2.35 5.00
CA GLY A 99 4.80 -3.03 3.95
C GLY A 99 3.76 -2.11 3.33
N LEU A 100 3.94 -1.80 2.05
CA LEU A 100 2.96 -1.12 1.22
C LEU A 100 2.51 -2.04 0.08
N GLN A 101 1.33 -1.77 -0.48
CA GLN A 101 0.81 -2.54 -1.61
C GLN A 101 1.62 -2.33 -2.89
N THR A 102 2.26 -1.17 -3.01
CA THR A 102 3.09 -0.72 -4.12
C THR A 102 4.35 -0.04 -3.57
N GLU A 103 5.23 0.44 -4.43
CA GLU A 103 6.46 1.13 -4.06
C GLU A 103 6.24 2.52 -3.43
N ALA A 104 5.03 3.09 -3.54
CA ALA A 104 4.70 4.43 -3.07
C ALA A 104 3.40 4.46 -2.24
N PRO A 105 3.32 5.33 -1.21
CA PRO A 105 2.11 5.46 -0.42
C PRO A 105 0.93 5.98 -1.26
N LEU A 106 -0.23 5.35 -1.09
CA LEU A 106 -1.49 5.65 -1.79
C LEU A 106 -1.47 5.46 -3.32
N LYS A 107 -0.42 4.82 -3.87
CA LYS A 107 -0.41 4.42 -5.28
C LYS A 107 -1.24 3.15 -5.47
N ARG A 108 -2.24 3.19 -6.34
CA ARG A 108 -3.14 2.06 -6.62
C ARG A 108 -2.51 1.08 -7.62
N ALA A 109 -2.38 -0.19 -7.24
CA ALA A 109 -1.89 -1.24 -8.12
C ALA A 109 -2.93 -1.65 -9.17
N LEU A 110 -2.47 -2.07 -10.35
CA LEU A 110 -3.33 -2.67 -11.38
C LEU A 110 -3.45 -4.18 -11.13
N ILE A 111 -4.61 -4.65 -10.65
CA ILE A 111 -4.87 -6.08 -10.40
C ILE A 111 -5.68 -6.66 -11.58
N PRO A 112 -5.05 -7.40 -12.51
CA PRO A 112 -5.71 -7.84 -13.75
C PRO A 112 -6.67 -9.03 -13.57
N PHE A 113 -6.68 -9.70 -12.43
CA PHE A 113 -7.43 -10.96 -12.22
C PHE A 113 -8.70 -10.82 -11.37
N GLY A 114 -9.12 -9.60 -11.03
CA GLY A 114 -10.33 -9.34 -10.23
C GLY A 114 -11.38 -8.49 -10.95
N PRO A 115 -12.63 -8.42 -10.44
CA PRO A 115 -13.70 -7.58 -11.01
C PRO A 115 -13.35 -6.07 -11.01
N SER A 116 -12.34 -5.68 -10.24
CA SER A 116 -11.75 -4.33 -10.15
C SER A 116 -11.07 -3.85 -11.43
N VAL A 117 -10.79 -4.74 -12.39
CA VAL A 117 -10.27 -4.37 -13.73
C VAL A 117 -11.14 -3.30 -14.38
N PHE A 118 -12.47 -3.40 -14.24
CA PHE A 118 -13.40 -2.50 -14.91
C PHE A 118 -13.32 -1.05 -14.40
N GLN A 119 -12.96 -0.85 -13.12
CA GLN A 119 -12.80 0.51 -12.57
C GLN A 119 -11.47 1.13 -13.00
N ILE A 120 -10.37 0.38 -12.95
CA ILE A 120 -9.04 0.91 -13.31
C ILE A 120 -8.96 1.20 -14.82
N THR A 121 -9.52 0.33 -15.68
CA THR A 121 -9.59 0.58 -17.13
C THR A 121 -10.39 1.84 -17.47
N ARG A 122 -11.51 2.11 -16.78
CA ARG A 122 -12.29 3.34 -16.95
C ARG A 122 -11.50 4.60 -16.59
N PHE A 123 -10.65 4.53 -15.56
CA PHE A 123 -9.78 5.64 -15.17
C PHE A 123 -8.59 5.82 -16.12
N THR A 124 -7.93 4.74 -16.56
CA THR A 124 -6.85 4.81 -17.56
C THR A 124 -7.32 5.40 -18.89
N ASP A 125 -8.53 5.03 -19.35
CA ASP A 125 -9.10 5.55 -20.58
C ASP A 125 -9.38 7.05 -20.48
N ARG A 126 -9.91 7.51 -19.34
CA ARG A 126 -10.11 8.95 -19.09
C ARG A 126 -8.78 9.69 -19.05
N TYR A 127 -7.78 9.16 -18.35
CA TYR A 127 -6.46 9.80 -18.21
C TYR A 127 -5.69 9.85 -19.54
N GLN A 128 -5.72 8.78 -20.34
CA GLN A 128 -5.09 8.76 -21.67
C GLN A 128 -5.82 9.66 -22.67
N ASN A 129 -7.14 9.76 -22.58
CA ASN A 129 -7.91 10.69 -23.41
C ASN A 129 -7.66 12.15 -23.03
N ASP A 130 -7.59 12.48 -21.73
CA ASP A 130 -7.27 13.83 -21.27
C ASP A 130 -5.84 14.24 -21.65
N ARG A 131 -4.86 13.32 -21.55
CA ARG A 131 -3.48 13.59 -21.98
C ARG A 131 -3.37 13.80 -23.50
N ARG A 132 -4.09 13.00 -24.30
CA ARG A 132 -4.17 13.19 -25.77
C ARG A 132 -4.89 14.49 -26.14
N PHE A 133 -5.94 14.84 -25.41
CA PHE A 133 -6.65 16.11 -25.59
C PHE A 133 -5.72 17.30 -25.31
N LEU A 134 -5.02 17.30 -24.17
CA LEU A 134 -4.04 18.34 -23.85
C LEU A 134 -2.90 18.45 -24.89
N GLN A 135 -2.43 17.34 -25.45
CA GLN A 135 -1.44 17.34 -26.54
C GLN A 135 -2.02 17.85 -27.87
N SER A 136 -3.32 17.71 -28.11
CA SER A 136 -4.01 18.24 -29.30
C SER A 136 -4.37 19.73 -29.20
N VAL A 137 -4.43 20.29 -27.98
CA VAL A 137 -4.77 21.69 -27.69
C VAL A 137 -3.53 22.59 -27.56
N GLN A 138 -2.32 22.00 -27.45
CA GLN A 138 -1.08 22.76 -27.62
C GLN A 138 -1.00 23.27 -29.07
N PRO A 139 -0.86 24.59 -29.31
CA PRO A 139 -0.73 25.10 -30.67
C PRO A 139 0.51 24.47 -31.30
N ARG A 140 0.35 23.89 -32.50
CA ARG A 140 1.48 23.42 -33.32
C ARG A 140 2.32 24.63 -33.72
N THR A 141 3.29 25.01 -32.89
CA THR A 141 4.38 25.88 -33.34
C THR A 141 5.32 25.02 -34.19
N GLY A 142 4.97 24.85 -35.45
CA GLY A 142 5.87 24.30 -36.48
C GLY A 142 6.91 25.34 -36.89
N PRO A 143 8.15 24.95 -37.27
CA PRO A 143 9.22 25.88 -37.60
C PRO A 143 9.22 26.38 -39.07
N ASP A 144 8.07 26.49 -39.74
CA ASP A 144 8.03 26.68 -41.21
C ASP A 144 7.55 28.05 -41.75
N ASP A 145 7.31 29.07 -40.92
CA ASP A 145 6.88 30.41 -41.39
C ASP A 145 7.98 31.49 -41.31
N GLN A 146 9.17 31.21 -41.83
CA GLN A 146 10.18 32.26 -42.10
C GLN A 146 11.00 32.01 -43.38
N LYS A 147 10.35 31.90 -44.55
CA LYS A 147 11.02 32.17 -45.84
C LYS A 147 10.02 32.68 -46.88
N ASN A 148 9.76 33.99 -46.89
CA ASN A 148 9.59 34.79 -48.11
C ASN A 148 9.25 36.23 -47.75
N LEU A 149 10.28 37.03 -47.48
CA LEU A 149 10.25 38.47 -47.68
C LEU A 149 11.70 38.93 -47.88
N HIS A 150 12.14 38.89 -49.13
CA HIS A 150 13.07 39.83 -49.78
C HIS A 150 13.19 39.49 -51.27
#